data_AF-A0A523U6A3-F1
#
_entry.id   AF-A0A523U6A3-F1
#
_cell.length_a   1.000
_cell.length_b   1.000
_cell.length_c   1.000
_cell.angle_alpha   90.00
_cell.angle_beta   90.00
_cell.angle_gamma   90.00
#
_symmetry.space_group_name_H-M   'P 1'
#
loop_
_entity.id
_entity.type
_entity.pdbx_description
1 polymer ?
#
loop_
_entity_poly.entity_id
_entity_poly.type
_entity_poly.pdbx_seq_one_letter_code
_entity_poly.pdbx_strand_id
1 'polypeptide(L)'
;MGDWEVDTIIGKGHRQAIVSLTERKARLALLRKVERKTAQAVADAVIEIMKSLPVQTHTITADNAQEFAEHERISKELNTDICFAHPILPGSELPTKT
;
A
#
# COMPACT_ATOMS: atom_id res chain seq x y z
N MET A 1 8.38 9.63 9.14
CA MET A 1 8.73 8.21 9.20
C MET A 1 7.56 7.51 9.84
N GLY A 2 6.98 6.53 9.14
CA GLY A 2 5.81 5.78 9.61
C GLY A 2 4.57 5.94 8.72
N ASP A 3 4.56 6.87 7.76
CA ASP A 3 3.46 7.07 6.83
C ASP A 3 3.88 6.59 5.43
N TRP A 4 3.22 5.54 4.96
CA TRP A 4 3.61 4.81 3.75
C TRP A 4 2.53 4.91 2.67
N GLU A 5 2.97 4.92 1.42
CA GLU A 5 2.12 4.70 0.24
C GLU A 5 2.43 3.33 -0.33
N VAL A 6 1.41 2.56 -0.70
CA VAL A 6 1.56 1.23 -1.29
C VAL A 6 0.97 1.17 -2.69
N ASP A 7 1.76 0.63 -3.61
CA ASP A 7 1.39 0.41 -5.02
C ASP A 7 1.76 -1.01 -5.47
N THR A 8 1.24 -1.41 -6.63
CA THR A 8 1.74 -2.59 -7.35
C THR A 8 2.19 -2.28 -8.77
N ILE A 9 3.36 -2.81 -9.14
CA ILE A 9 3.89 -2.78 -10.50
C ILE A 9 3.65 -4.14 -11.13
N ILE A 10 2.86 -4.19 -12.21
CA ILE A 10 2.49 -5.43 -12.87
C ILE A 10 3.53 -5.80 -13.95
N GLY A 11 4.11 -6.99 -13.82
CA GLY A 11 5.01 -7.54 -14.82
C GLY A 11 4.29 -8.05 -16.07
N LYS A 12 5.05 -8.22 -17.15
CA LYS A 12 4.53 -8.67 -18.45
C LYS A 12 3.69 -9.95 -18.33
N GLY A 13 2.50 -9.94 -18.94
CA GLY A 13 1.58 -11.08 -18.95
C GLY A 13 0.91 -11.37 -17.61
N HIS A 14 0.93 -10.44 -16.65
CA HIS A 14 0.30 -10.58 -15.32
C HIS A 14 0.80 -11.79 -14.50
N ARG A 15 1.99 -12.32 -14.82
CA ARG A 15 2.59 -13.51 -14.18
C ARG A 15 3.44 -13.21 -12.96
N GLN A 16 3.67 -11.93 -12.67
CA GLN A 16 4.46 -11.46 -11.54
C GLN A 16 4.10 -10.00 -11.26
N ALA A 17 4.25 -9.57 -10.01
CA ALA A 17 4.11 -8.18 -9.63
C ALA A 17 5.18 -7.79 -8.60
N ILE A 18 5.39 -6.50 -8.44
CA ILE A 18 6.20 -5.93 -7.37
C ILE A 18 5.29 -5.07 -6.52
N VAL A 19 5.22 -5.34 -5.23
CA VAL A 19 4.66 -4.42 -4.24
C VAL A 19 5.73 -3.38 -3.92
N SER A 20 5.37 -2.10 -4.03
CA SER A 20 6.24 -0.99 -3.63
C SER A 20 5.62 -0.21 -2.48
N LEU A 21 6.42 0.03 -1.44
CA LEU A 21 6.06 0.84 -0.27
C LEU A 21 7.01 2.04 -0.21
N THR A 22 6.47 3.26 -0.20
CA THR A 22 7.28 4.49 -0.16
C THR A 22 6.94 5.37 1.04
N GLU A 23 7.97 5.84 1.76
CA GLU A 23 7.82 6.77 2.89
C GLU A 23 8.21 8.18 2.44
N ARG A 24 7.27 9.14 2.53
CA ARG A 24 7.44 10.46 1.89
C ARG A 24 8.50 11.36 2.51
N LYS A 25 8.74 11.29 3.83
CA LYS A 25 9.63 12.24 4.53
C LYS A 25 11.10 11.85 4.40
N ALA A 26 11.40 10.58 4.56
CA ALA A 26 12.71 9.97 4.50
C ALA A 26 13.08 9.47 3.11
N ARG A 27 12.11 9.43 2.19
CA ARG A 27 12.28 8.92 0.81
C ARG A 27 12.77 7.48 0.77
N LEU A 28 12.32 6.66 1.73
CA LEU A 28 12.60 5.23 1.74
C LEU A 28 11.65 4.52 0.76
N ALA A 29 12.18 3.52 0.06
CA ALA A 29 11.41 2.67 -0.83
C ALA A 29 11.72 1.20 -0.53
N LEU A 30 10.67 0.40 -0.30
CA LEU A 30 10.76 -1.04 -0.07
C LEU A 30 10.04 -1.75 -1.20
N LEU A 31 10.68 -2.77 -1.77
CA LEU A 31 10.16 -3.51 -2.92
C LEU A 31 10.10 -5.00 -2.59
N ARG A 32 8.92 -5.61 -2.77
CA ARG A 32 8.74 -7.07 -2.69
C ARG A 32 8.24 -7.59 -4.03
N LYS A 33 8.95 -8.54 -4.63
CA LYS A 33 8.38 -9.32 -5.72
C LYS A 33 7.37 -10.31 -5.16
N VAL A 34 6.19 -10.40 -5.80
CA VAL A 34 5.18 -11.43 -5.58
C VAL A 34 4.94 -12.19 -6.88
N GLU A 35 4.65 -13.49 -6.78
CA GLU A 35 4.38 -14.30 -7.97
C GLU A 35 3.04 -13.94 -8.62
N ARG A 36 2.06 -13.47 -7.84
CA ARG A 36 0.74 -13.08 -8.34
C ARG A 36 0.26 -11.84 -7.61
N LYS A 37 -0.54 -11.01 -8.30
CA LYS A 37 -1.17 -9.81 -7.72
C LYS A 37 -2.49 -10.11 -6.98
N THR A 38 -2.60 -11.28 -6.35
CA THR A 38 -3.79 -11.59 -5.55
C THR A 38 -3.78 -10.77 -4.27
N ALA A 39 -4.96 -10.41 -3.75
CA ALA A 39 -5.04 -9.63 -2.52
C ALA A 39 -4.32 -10.30 -1.34
N GLN A 40 -4.42 -11.63 -1.25
CA GLN A 40 -3.69 -12.44 -0.28
C GLN A 40 -2.18 -12.26 -0.38
N ALA A 41 -1.60 -12.44 -1.58
CA ALA A 41 -0.16 -12.39 -1.78
C ALA A 41 0.41 -10.98 -1.57
N VAL A 42 -0.36 -9.96 -1.96
CA VAL A 42 0.01 -8.56 -1.72
C VAL A 42 -0.04 -8.24 -0.23
N ALA A 43 -1.09 -8.65 0.50
CA ALA A 43 -1.17 -8.45 1.94
C ALA A 43 -0.05 -9.16 2.70
N ASP A 44 0.27 -10.41 2.36
CA ASP A 44 1.39 -11.14 2.96
C ASP A 44 2.71 -10.39 2.76
N ALA A 45 2.97 -9.95 1.52
CA ALA A 45 4.17 -9.19 1.19
C ALA A 45 4.29 -7.87 1.98
N VAL A 46 3.19 -7.12 2.11
CA VAL A 46 3.15 -5.88 2.90
C VAL A 46 3.42 -6.19 4.37
N ILE A 47 2.72 -7.16 4.96
CA ILE A 47 2.85 -7.51 6.38
C ILE A 47 4.29 -7.96 6.68
N GLU A 48 4.86 -8.85 5.86
CA GLU A 48 6.22 -9.35 6.04
C GLU A 48 7.26 -8.22 6.02
N ILE A 49 7.21 -7.35 5.01
CA ILE A 49 8.17 -6.24 4.91
C ILE A 49 8.01 -5.28 6.08
N MET A 50 6.78 -4.87 6.40
CA MET A 50 6.54 -3.83 7.40
C MET A 50 6.87 -4.32 8.81
N LYS A 51 6.63 -5.61 9.14
CA LYS A 51 7.07 -6.22 10.40
C LYS A 51 8.60 -6.32 10.53
N SER A 52 9.34 -6.29 9.41
CA SER A 52 10.80 -6.34 9.43
C SER A 52 11.47 -4.99 9.75
N LEU A 53 10.70 -3.89 9.72
CA LEU A 53 11.23 -2.57 9.99
C LEU A 53 11.37 -2.33 11.51
N PRO A 54 12.45 -1.65 11.94
CA PRO A 54 12.64 -1.31 13.36
C PRO A 54 11.77 -0.14 13.82
N VAL A 55 10.82 0.31 13.00
CA VAL A 55 9.98 1.49 13.24
C VAL A 55 8.51 1.13 13.09
N GLN A 56 7.67 1.72 13.93
CA GLN A 56 6.23 1.54 13.84
C GLN A 56 5.69 2.14 12.54
N THR A 57 4.76 1.42 11.92
CA THR A 57 3.94 1.92 10.81
C THR A 57 2.71 2.59 11.40
N HIS A 58 2.48 3.86 11.08
CA HIS A 58 1.33 4.62 11.56
C HIS A 58 0.16 4.57 10.57
N THR A 59 0.46 4.85 9.29
CA THR A 59 -0.53 4.87 8.22
C THR A 59 0.01 4.22 6.95
N ILE A 60 -0.88 3.55 6.20
CA ILE A 60 -0.64 3.11 4.83
C ILE A 60 -1.73 3.69 3.94
N THR A 61 -1.35 4.36 2.85
CA THR A 61 -2.27 4.83 1.82
C THR A 61 -2.20 3.91 0.61
N ALA A 62 -3.34 3.38 0.17
CA ALA A 62 -3.48 2.55 -1.02
C ALA A 62 -4.48 3.18 -2.01
N ASP A 63 -4.46 2.75 -3.27
CA ASP A 63 -5.59 2.98 -4.17
C ASP A 63 -6.72 1.97 -3.90
N ASN A 64 -7.85 2.13 -4.59
CA ASN A 64 -8.99 1.22 -4.46
C ASN A 64 -8.86 -0.04 -5.35
N ALA A 65 -7.64 -0.44 -5.75
CA ALA A 65 -7.46 -1.61 -6.59
C ALA A 65 -7.74 -2.92 -5.82
N GLN A 66 -8.18 -3.95 -6.55
CA GLN A 66 -8.63 -5.21 -5.96
C GLN A 66 -7.51 -5.98 -5.24
N GLU A 67 -6.26 -5.78 -5.62
CA GLU A 67 -5.10 -6.30 -4.90
C GLU A 67 -4.98 -5.79 -3.45
N PHE A 68 -5.68 -4.71 -3.07
CA PHE A 68 -5.72 -4.19 -1.70
C PHE A 68 -7.01 -4.54 -0.94
N ALA A 69 -7.80 -5.50 -1.44
CA ALA A 69 -9.03 -5.94 -0.78
C ALA A 69 -8.82 -6.49 0.65
N GLU A 70 -7.63 -7.00 0.96
CA GLU A 70 -7.26 -7.54 2.28
C GLU A 70 -6.71 -6.47 3.26
N HIS A 71 -7.00 -5.19 3.02
CA HIS A 71 -6.53 -4.07 3.84
C HIS A 71 -6.88 -4.19 5.33
N GLU A 72 -8.07 -4.70 5.69
CA GLU A 72 -8.43 -4.91 7.10
C GLU A 72 -7.44 -5.87 7.81
N ARG A 73 -6.98 -6.91 7.09
CA ARG A 73 -5.97 -7.83 7.63
C ARG A 73 -4.63 -7.14 7.82
N ILE A 74 -4.20 -6.34 6.85
CA ILE A 74 -2.96 -5.57 6.93
C ILE A 74 -3.02 -4.61 8.14
N SER A 75 -4.12 -3.87 8.29
CA SER A 75 -4.34 -2.93 9.40
C SER A 75 -4.22 -3.64 10.75
N LYS A 76 -4.90 -4.78 10.90
CA LYS A 76 -4.87 -5.58 12.14
C LYS A 76 -3.49 -6.13 12.46
N GLU A 77 -2.82 -6.73 11.49
CA GLU A 77 -1.52 -7.40 11.69
C GLU A 77 -0.36 -6.43 11.97
N LEU A 78 -0.48 -5.18 11.48
CA LEU A 78 0.54 -4.14 11.67
C LEU A 78 0.17 -3.12 12.75
N ASN A 79 -1.04 -3.18 13.29
CA ASN A 79 -1.61 -2.17 14.18
C ASN A 79 -1.44 -0.76 13.58
N THR A 80 -1.90 -0.60 12.33
CA THR A 80 -1.77 0.62 11.52
C THR A 80 -3.10 1.02 10.90
N ASP A 81 -3.32 2.31 10.68
CA ASP A 81 -4.47 2.78 9.91
C ASP A 81 -4.22 2.61 8.41
N ILE A 82 -5.27 2.27 7.65
CA ILE A 82 -5.23 2.25 6.18
C ILE A 82 -6.19 3.29 5.61
N CYS A 83 -5.67 4.11 4.70
CA CYS A 83 -6.42 5.13 3.98
C CYS A 83 -6.46 4.77 2.50
N PHE A 84 -7.56 5.15 1.84
CA PHE A 84 -7.74 4.96 0.40
C PHE A 84 -7.73 6.29 -0.34
N ALA A 85 -6.96 6.36 -1.42
CA ALA A 85 -6.97 7.52 -2.30
C ALA A 85 -8.35 7.65 -2.97
N HIS A 86 -8.98 8.82 -2.79
CA HIS A 86 -10.20 9.15 -3.53
C HIS A 86 -9.82 9.46 -4.99
N PRO A 87 -10.52 8.88 -5.99
CA PRO A 87 -10.32 9.28 -7.38
C PRO A 87 -10.71 10.76 -7.53
N ILE A 88 -9.76 11.61 -7.89
CA ILE A 88 -10.06 12.98 -8.30
C ILE A 88 -10.46 12.92 -9.77
N LEU A 89 -11.74 13.16 -10.06
CA LEU A 89 -12.23 13.24 -11.43
C LEU A 89 -11.76 14.57 -12.06
N PRO A 90 -11.47 14.61 -13.37
CA PRO A 90 -11.20 15.87 -14.05
C PRO A 90 -12.40 16.81 -13.88
N GLY A 91 -12.20 17.94 -13.20
CA GLY A 91 -13.25 18.94 -12.95
C GLY A 91 -13.91 18.88 -11.57
N SER A 92 -13.53 17.95 -10.68
CA SER A 92 -13.96 18.02 -9.27
C SER A 92 -13.00 18.90 -8.45
N GLU A 93 -13.52 19.97 -7.85
CA GLU A 93 -12.81 20.75 -6.83
C GLU A 93 -12.57 19.88 -5.58
N LEU A 94 -11.39 20.01 -4.96
CA LEU A 94 -11.10 19.37 -3.68
C LEU A 94 -12.10 19.88 -2.64
N PRO A 95 -12.74 19.01 -1.83
CA PRO A 95 -13.57 19.49 -0.74
C PRO A 95 -12.68 20.30 0.22
N THR A 96 -12.91 21.61 0.27
CA THR A 96 -12.33 22.49 1.28
C THR A 96 -12.87 22.08 2.64
N LYS A 97 -11.98 21.56 3.51
CA LYS A 97 -12.28 21.33 4.92
C LYS A 97 -12.75 22.66 5.55
N THR A 98 -13.98 22.66 6.07
CA THR A 98 -14.45 23.65 7.05
C THR A 98 -14.13 23.15 8.45
#